data_AF-A0A842XGU6-F1
#
_entry.id   AF-A0A842XGU6-F1
#
_cell.length_a   1.000
_cell.length_b   1.000
_cell.length_c   1.000
_cell.angle_alpha   90.00
_cell.angle_beta   90.00
_cell.angle_gamma   90.00
#
_symmetry.space_group_name_H-M   'P 1'
#
loop_
_entity.id
_entity.type
_entity.pdbx_description
1 polymer ?
#
loop_
_entity_poly.entity_id
_entity_poly.type
_entity_poly.pdbx_seq_one_letter_code
_entity_poly.pdbx_strand_id
1 'polypeptide(L)'
;MDVQGRDVELLRRRLKGLRERYVKAVIMFGSRARGESAKRSDVDLLVLHDGCEVEDPIMRRSVLYNLIRGAIGGEYEDVTVIDMELERFLDPKEITALLLNLYWDGIVVYDETGAVESFLRHVRERIVNSGLKRARDGRAYYWTLPKPMKDVRIL
;
A
#
# COMPACT_ATOMS: atom_id res chain seq x y z
N MET A 1 -19.66 3.89 11.10
CA MET A 1 -18.44 3.66 10.31
C MET A 1 -17.34 3.27 11.28
N ASP A 2 -16.62 2.19 11.02
CA ASP A 2 -15.49 1.74 11.85
C ASP A 2 -14.28 2.68 11.68
N VAL A 3 -13.15 2.35 12.30
CA VAL A 3 -11.92 3.17 12.19
C VAL A 3 -11.39 3.17 10.75
N GLN A 4 -11.31 2.00 10.12
CA GLN A 4 -10.80 1.84 8.76
C GLN A 4 -11.61 2.68 7.75
N GLY A 5 -12.95 2.58 7.78
CA GLY A 5 -13.79 3.33 6.85
C GLY A 5 -13.61 4.84 6.98
N ARG A 6 -13.45 5.35 8.21
CA ARG A 6 -13.18 6.77 8.47
C ARG A 6 -11.82 7.20 7.93
N ASP A 7 -10.79 6.37 8.10
CA ASP A 7 -9.46 6.64 7.57
C ASP A 7 -9.48 6.70 6.04
N VAL A 8 -10.13 5.73 5.40
CA VAL A 8 -10.26 5.68 3.94
C VAL A 8 -10.97 6.91 3.39
N GLU A 9 -12.09 7.31 4.00
CA GLU A 9 -12.84 8.49 3.56
C GLU A 9 -12.02 9.78 3.73
N LEU A 10 -11.36 9.92 4.89
CA LEU A 10 -10.52 11.08 5.18
C LEU A 10 -9.33 11.16 4.20
N LEU A 11 -8.59 10.07 4.01
CA LEU A 11 -7.46 10.01 3.09
C LEU A 11 -7.90 10.33 1.66
N ARG A 12 -8.99 9.72 1.17
CA ARG A 12 -9.56 10.03 -0.16
C ARG A 12 -9.88 11.51 -0.30
N ARG A 13 -10.53 12.10 0.71
CA ARG A 13 -10.88 13.53 0.68
C ARG A 13 -9.65 14.43 0.66
N ARG A 14 -8.65 14.14 1.49
CA ARG A 14 -7.42 14.95 1.63
C ARG A 14 -6.49 14.83 0.43
N LEU A 15 -6.36 13.62 -0.14
CA LEU A 15 -5.45 13.33 -1.24
C LEU A 15 -6.03 13.66 -2.63
N LYS A 16 -7.35 13.87 -2.75
CA LYS A 16 -8.00 14.23 -4.03
C LYS A 16 -7.41 15.49 -4.68
N GLY A 17 -6.80 16.38 -3.89
CA GLY A 17 -6.24 17.65 -4.35
C GLY A 17 -4.74 17.62 -4.67
N LEU A 18 -4.08 16.46 -4.62
CA LEU A 18 -2.66 16.35 -5.01
C LEU A 18 -2.45 16.86 -6.44
N ARG A 19 -1.39 17.65 -6.64
CA ARG A 19 -1.07 18.29 -7.93
C ARG A 19 0.18 17.70 -8.57
N GLU A 20 0.94 16.97 -7.79
CA GLU A 20 2.20 16.35 -8.14
C GLU A 20 1.92 15.18 -9.09
N ARG A 21 2.01 15.46 -10.39
CA ARG A 21 1.73 14.47 -11.46
C ARG A 21 2.60 13.22 -11.38
N TYR A 22 3.70 13.23 -10.63
CA TYR A 22 4.51 12.04 -10.44
C TYR A 22 3.92 11.08 -9.39
N VAL A 23 2.94 11.49 -8.59
CA VAL A 23 2.21 10.60 -7.67
C VAL A 23 1.03 9.98 -8.41
N LYS A 24 1.12 8.68 -8.68
CA LYS A 24 0.13 7.94 -9.48
C LYS A 24 -0.94 7.28 -8.65
N ALA A 25 -0.58 6.75 -7.48
CA ALA A 25 -1.54 6.20 -6.55
C ALA A 25 -1.01 6.25 -5.11
N VAL A 26 -1.93 6.22 -4.16
CA VAL A 26 -1.62 6.04 -2.73
C VAL A 26 -2.48 4.91 -2.20
N ILE A 27 -1.81 3.94 -1.55
CA ILE A 27 -2.42 2.75 -0.97
C ILE A 27 -2.21 2.80 0.54
N MET A 28 -3.31 2.77 1.30
CA MET A 28 -3.25 2.55 2.74
C MET A 28 -3.06 1.05 2.99
N PHE A 29 -2.12 0.69 3.84
CA PHE A 29 -1.86 -0.70 4.21
C PHE A 29 -1.69 -0.84 5.73
N GLY A 30 -1.19 -2.00 6.17
CA GLY A 30 -0.90 -2.22 7.58
C GLY A 30 -2.15 -2.42 8.44
N SER A 31 -2.02 -2.12 9.72
CA SER A 31 -3.05 -2.46 10.72
C SER A 31 -4.39 -1.74 10.49
N ARG A 32 -4.34 -0.48 10.02
CA ARG A 32 -5.54 0.32 9.73
C ARG A 32 -6.29 -0.24 8.53
N ALA A 33 -5.55 -0.61 7.49
CA ALA A 33 -6.12 -1.27 6.31
C ALA A 33 -6.66 -2.68 6.60
N ARG A 34 -6.30 -3.32 7.71
CA ARG A 34 -6.92 -4.58 8.16
C ARG A 34 -8.08 -4.39 9.14
N GLY A 35 -8.37 -3.16 9.57
CA GLY A 35 -9.39 -2.90 10.60
C GLY A 35 -8.99 -3.36 12.01
N GLU A 36 -7.68 -3.58 12.25
CA GLU A 36 -7.16 -4.11 13.52
C GLU A 36 -6.66 -3.02 14.48
N SER A 37 -6.62 -1.78 14.03
CA SER A 37 -6.00 -0.68 14.76
C SER A 37 -6.85 -0.15 15.91
N ALA A 38 -6.18 0.16 17.02
CA ALA A 38 -6.70 1.09 18.01
C ALA A 38 -6.56 2.54 17.48
N LYS A 39 -7.28 3.50 18.08
CA LYS A 39 -7.33 4.91 17.62
C LYS A 39 -5.95 5.58 17.41
N ARG A 40 -4.90 5.11 18.08
CA ARG A 40 -3.53 5.68 18.06
C ARG A 40 -2.54 4.94 17.13
N SER A 41 -2.96 3.98 16.33
CA SER A 41 -2.02 3.29 15.44
C SER A 41 -1.54 4.22 14.32
N ASP A 42 -0.29 4.05 13.89
CA ASP A 42 0.28 4.75 12.74
C ASP A 42 -0.56 4.47 11.47
N VAL A 43 -0.60 5.42 10.54
CA VAL A 43 -1.12 5.19 9.19
C VAL A 43 0.03 4.82 8.27
N ASP A 44 -0.02 3.62 7.70
CA ASP A 44 0.95 3.15 6.72
C ASP A 44 0.46 3.42 5.30
N LEU A 45 1.25 4.18 4.52
CA LEU A 45 0.93 4.59 3.15
C LEU A 45 2.05 4.18 2.20
N LEU A 46 1.69 3.51 1.11
CA LEU A 46 2.54 3.31 -0.04
C LEU A 46 2.19 4.36 -1.09
N VAL A 47 3.18 5.13 -1.54
CA VAL A 47 3.06 6.04 -2.67
C VAL A 47 3.64 5.36 -3.91
N LEU A 48 2.80 5.14 -4.92
CA LEU A 48 3.22 4.72 -6.23
C LEU A 48 3.54 5.94 -7.07
N HIS A 49 4.78 6.02 -7.56
CA HIS A 49 5.26 7.16 -8.33
C HIS A 49 5.72 6.77 -9.73
N ASP A 50 5.70 7.74 -10.64
CA ASP A 50 6.21 7.63 -12.00
C ASP A 50 6.69 9.00 -12.48
N GLY A 51 7.87 9.06 -13.10
CA GLY A 51 8.48 10.33 -13.53
C GLY A 51 8.91 11.26 -12.38
N CYS A 52 9.24 10.72 -11.20
CA CYS A 52 9.82 11.51 -10.11
C CYS A 52 11.31 11.75 -10.39
N GLU A 53 11.72 13.01 -10.51
CA GLU A 53 13.12 13.39 -10.83
C GLU A 53 14.09 13.28 -9.63
N VAL A 54 13.59 12.96 -8.43
CA VAL A 54 14.45 12.77 -7.25
C VAL A 54 15.03 11.35 -7.28
N GLU A 55 16.27 11.23 -7.74
CA GLU A 55 16.95 9.94 -7.90
C GLU A 55 17.28 9.27 -6.56
N ASP A 56 17.80 10.05 -5.59
CA ASP A 56 18.17 9.52 -4.28
C ASP A 56 16.94 8.99 -3.52
N PRO A 57 16.89 7.68 -3.19
CA PRO A 57 15.70 7.09 -2.59
C PRO A 57 15.34 7.65 -1.21
N ILE A 58 16.34 8.08 -0.42
CA ILE A 58 16.10 8.64 0.92
C ILE A 58 15.47 10.02 0.79
N MET A 59 16.03 10.86 -0.09
CA MET A 59 15.50 12.19 -0.40
C MET A 59 14.11 12.10 -1.03
N ARG A 60 13.90 11.17 -1.99
CA ARG A 60 12.59 10.95 -2.61
C ARG A 60 11.54 10.58 -1.57
N ARG A 61 11.85 9.63 -0.69
CA ARG A 61 10.95 9.27 0.41
C ARG A 61 10.67 10.43 1.35
N SER A 62 11.66 11.27 1.65
CA SER A 62 11.47 12.48 2.47
C SER A 62 10.54 13.50 1.79
N VAL A 63 10.73 13.74 0.49
CA VAL A 63 9.86 14.63 -0.31
C VAL A 63 8.42 14.10 -0.32
N LEU A 64 8.24 12.81 -0.61
CA LEU A 64 6.93 12.17 -0.61
C LEU A 64 6.28 12.16 0.77
N TYR A 65 7.05 11.90 1.82
CA TYR A 65 6.57 11.97 3.20
C TYR A 65 6.04 13.36 3.54
N ASN A 66 6.81 14.42 3.23
CA ASN A 66 6.40 15.80 3.51
C ASN A 66 5.17 16.22 2.68
N LEU A 67 5.11 15.79 1.41
CA LEU A 67 3.95 16.00 0.55
C LEU A 67 2.69 15.38 1.14
N ILE A 68 2.76 14.09 1.48
CA ILE A 68 1.63 13.35 2.05
C ILE A 68 1.23 13.94 3.40
N ARG A 69 2.19 14.25 4.28
CA ARG A 69 1.92 14.86 5.59
C ARG A 69 1.25 16.23 5.45
N GLY A 70 1.71 17.05 4.50
CA GLY A 70 1.09 18.33 4.18
C GLY A 70 -0.35 18.20 3.66
N ALA A 71 -0.61 17.20 2.83
CA ALA A 71 -1.94 16.96 2.26
C ALA A 71 -2.95 16.46 3.32
N ILE A 72 -2.55 15.52 4.17
CA ILE A 72 -3.45 14.93 5.18
C ILE A 72 -3.57 15.79 6.45
N GLY A 73 -2.60 16.68 6.71
CA GLY A 73 -2.61 17.57 7.87
C GLY A 73 -2.33 16.85 9.20
N GLY A 74 -2.78 17.46 10.30
CA GLY A 74 -2.59 16.96 11.68
C GLY A 74 -3.60 15.90 12.13
N GLU A 75 -4.28 15.23 11.20
CA GLU A 75 -5.32 14.23 11.51
C GLU A 75 -4.75 12.94 12.12
N TYR A 76 -3.46 12.69 11.88
CA TYR A 76 -2.74 11.53 12.35
C TYR A 76 -1.52 11.96 13.16
N GLU A 77 -1.34 11.34 14.34
CA GLU A 77 -0.15 11.52 15.18
C GLU A 77 1.07 10.99 14.40
N ASP A 78 1.00 9.73 13.97
CA ASP A 78 2.08 9.00 13.30
C ASP A 78 1.67 8.52 11.90
N VAL A 79 2.58 8.68 10.95
CA VAL A 79 2.39 8.34 9.53
C VAL A 79 3.67 7.69 9.03
N THR A 80 3.56 6.52 8.42
CA THR A 80 4.66 5.86 7.72
C THR A 80 4.42 6.00 6.22
N VAL A 81 5.41 6.51 5.51
CA VAL A 81 5.37 6.58 4.04
C VAL A 81 6.51 5.75 3.46
N ILE A 82 6.15 4.80 2.61
CA ILE A 82 7.07 4.10 1.71
C ILE A 82 6.73 4.45 0.26
N ASP A 83 7.70 4.28 -0.62
CA ASP A 83 7.60 4.63 -2.03
C ASP A 83 8.02 3.45 -2.92
N MET A 84 7.40 3.36 -4.10
CA MET A 84 7.77 2.41 -5.15
C MET A 84 7.38 2.98 -6.52
N GLU A 85 8.18 2.70 -7.54
CA GLU A 85 7.80 2.99 -8.92
C GLU A 85 6.54 2.20 -9.33
N LEU A 86 5.61 2.85 -10.02
CA LEU A 86 4.37 2.22 -10.45
C LEU A 86 4.63 0.97 -11.29
N GLU A 87 5.54 1.03 -12.27
CA GLU A 87 5.87 -0.12 -13.11
C GLU A 87 6.40 -1.30 -12.27
N ARG A 88 7.30 -1.02 -11.31
CA ARG A 88 7.84 -2.05 -10.41
C ARG A 88 6.79 -2.65 -9.49
N PHE A 89 5.74 -1.90 -9.14
CA PHE A 89 4.60 -2.41 -8.39
C PHE A 89 3.67 -3.27 -9.25
N LEU A 90 3.53 -2.97 -10.53
CA LEU A 90 2.68 -3.75 -11.44
C LEU A 90 3.37 -5.00 -11.98
N ASP A 91 4.68 -4.94 -12.18
CA ASP A 91 5.54 -6.03 -12.67
C ASP A 91 6.83 -6.16 -11.84
N PRO A 92 6.74 -6.67 -10.60
CA PRO A 92 7.89 -6.88 -9.74
C PRO A 92 8.69 -8.12 -10.19
N LYS A 93 10.02 -7.98 -10.24
CA LYS A 93 10.94 -9.13 -10.45
C LYS A 93 10.78 -10.23 -9.40
N GLU A 94 10.50 -9.84 -8.15
CA GLU A 94 10.26 -10.73 -7.03
C GLU A 94 9.18 -10.14 -6.13
N ILE A 95 8.25 -10.99 -5.69
CA ILE A 95 7.17 -10.59 -4.78
C ILE A 95 7.59 -10.91 -3.35
N THR A 96 8.02 -9.87 -2.64
CA THR A 96 8.38 -9.95 -1.23
C THR A 96 7.17 -10.16 -0.32
N ALA A 97 7.39 -10.56 0.93
CA ALA A 97 6.32 -10.68 1.93
C ALA A 97 5.58 -9.34 2.16
N LEU A 98 6.30 -8.21 2.10
CA LEU A 98 5.67 -6.88 2.19
C LEU A 98 4.76 -6.62 0.98
N LEU A 99 5.21 -6.97 -0.22
CA LEU A 99 4.41 -6.78 -1.44
C LEU A 99 3.18 -7.69 -1.46
N LEU A 100 3.29 -8.94 -0.98
CA LEU A 100 2.12 -9.80 -0.74
C LEU A 100 1.13 -9.18 0.25
N ASN A 101 1.61 -8.57 1.33
CA ASN A 101 0.75 -7.89 2.30
C ASN A 101 0.07 -6.67 1.67
N LEU A 102 0.78 -5.89 0.85
CA LEU A 102 0.21 -4.76 0.09
C LEU A 102 -0.86 -5.23 -0.89
N TYR A 103 -0.61 -6.29 -1.65
CA TYR A 103 -1.59 -6.85 -2.58
C TYR A 103 -2.83 -7.38 -1.86
N TRP A 104 -2.65 -8.01 -0.71
CA TRP A 104 -3.77 -8.56 0.06
C TRP A 104 -4.56 -7.49 0.82
N ASP A 105 -3.89 -6.70 1.66
CA ASP A 105 -4.52 -5.75 2.61
C ASP A 105 -4.75 -4.35 2.02
N GLY A 106 -4.05 -3.98 0.93
CA GLY A 106 -3.97 -2.60 0.48
C GLY A 106 -5.31 -2.01 0.06
N ILE A 107 -5.62 -0.82 0.57
CA ILE A 107 -6.82 -0.07 0.19
C ILE A 107 -6.39 1.17 -0.59
N VAL A 108 -6.86 1.29 -1.83
CA VAL A 108 -6.56 2.45 -2.67
C VAL A 108 -7.32 3.67 -2.13
N VAL A 109 -6.56 4.69 -1.72
CA VAL A 109 -7.08 5.96 -1.20
C VAL A 109 -6.86 7.12 -2.17
N TYR A 110 -6.02 6.94 -3.19
CA TYR A 110 -5.84 7.84 -4.32
C TYR A 110 -5.35 7.02 -5.52
N ASP A 111 -5.87 7.29 -6.72
CA ASP A 111 -5.44 6.63 -7.96
C ASP A 111 -5.73 7.54 -9.17
N GLU A 112 -4.68 8.16 -9.71
CA GLU A 112 -4.73 8.96 -10.93
C GLU A 112 -4.84 8.07 -12.17
N THR A 113 -4.37 6.82 -12.10
CA THR A 113 -4.34 5.89 -13.24
C THR A 113 -5.70 5.25 -13.52
N GLY A 114 -6.54 5.15 -12.48
CA GLY A 114 -7.82 4.44 -12.52
C GLY A 114 -7.70 2.91 -12.63
N ALA A 115 -6.48 2.36 -12.56
CA ALA A 115 -6.20 0.94 -12.82
C ALA A 115 -5.71 0.16 -11.59
N VAL A 116 -5.19 0.82 -10.55
CA VAL A 116 -4.54 0.15 -9.41
C VAL A 116 -5.54 -0.68 -8.61
N GLU A 117 -6.76 -0.18 -8.42
CA GLU A 117 -7.82 -0.93 -7.72
C GLU A 117 -8.19 -2.23 -8.47
N SER A 118 -8.29 -2.18 -9.80
CA SER A 118 -8.55 -3.37 -10.62
C SER A 118 -7.38 -4.35 -10.61
N PHE A 119 -6.15 -3.84 -10.65
CA PHE A 119 -4.94 -4.65 -10.53
C PHE A 119 -4.92 -5.40 -9.20
N LEU A 120 -5.08 -4.71 -8.07
CA LEU A 120 -5.10 -5.34 -6.74
C LEU A 120 -6.16 -6.44 -6.63
N ARG A 121 -7.35 -6.22 -7.21
CA ARG A 121 -8.40 -7.24 -7.26
C ARG A 121 -7.96 -8.49 -8.02
N HIS A 122 -7.35 -8.31 -9.19
CA HIS A 122 -6.82 -9.41 -9.98
C HIS A 122 -5.74 -10.20 -9.23
N VAL A 123 -4.79 -9.50 -8.59
CA VAL A 123 -3.71 -10.16 -7.84
C VAL A 123 -4.25 -10.94 -6.65
N ARG A 124 -5.27 -10.43 -5.94
CA ARG A 124 -5.92 -11.18 -4.84
C ARG A 124 -6.52 -12.49 -5.31
N GLU A 125 -7.19 -12.51 -6.45
CA GLU A 125 -7.72 -13.74 -7.05
C GLU A 125 -6.59 -14.72 -7.38
N ARG A 126 -5.48 -14.23 -7.92
CA ARG A 126 -4.28 -15.05 -8.19
C ARG A 126 -3.65 -15.60 -6.92
N ILE A 127 -3.58 -14.82 -5.84
CA ILE A 127 -3.10 -15.28 -4.52
C ILE A 127 -3.97 -16.43 -4.02
N VAL A 128 -5.30 -16.29 -4.07
CA VAL A 128 -6.23 -17.37 -3.65
C VAL A 128 -5.99 -18.64 -4.48
N ASN A 129 -5.86 -18.51 -5.80
CA ASN A 129 -5.68 -19.64 -6.71
C ASN A 129 -4.28 -20.27 -6.66
N SER A 130 -3.29 -19.57 -6.11
CA SER A 130 -1.90 -20.03 -6.03
C SER A 130 -1.68 -21.12 -4.97
N GLY A 131 -2.59 -21.23 -4.01
CA GLY A 131 -2.43 -22.09 -2.82
C GLY A 131 -1.53 -21.49 -1.73
N LEU A 132 -1.08 -20.23 -1.88
CA LEU A 132 -0.52 -19.47 -0.77
C LEU A 132 -1.54 -19.37 0.35
N LYS A 133 -1.09 -19.63 1.58
CA LYS A 133 -1.93 -19.46 2.77
C LYS A 133 -1.31 -18.39 3.63
N ARG A 134 -2.14 -17.44 4.06
CA ARG A 134 -1.76 -16.45 5.06
C ARG A 134 -2.17 -16.96 6.43
N ALA A 135 -1.26 -16.88 7.38
CA ALA A 135 -1.51 -17.21 8.77
C ALA A 135 -1.17 -16.01 9.66
N ARG A 136 -1.87 -15.90 10.78
CA ARG A 136 -1.65 -14.90 11.82
C ARG A 136 -0.98 -15.55 13.02
N ASP A 137 0.07 -14.92 13.53
CA ASP A 137 0.73 -15.29 14.78
C ASP A 137 0.81 -14.06 15.69
N GLY A 138 -0.08 -13.99 16.69
CA GLY A 138 -0.25 -12.81 17.53
C GLY A 138 -0.60 -11.55 16.72
N ARG A 139 0.36 -10.62 16.64
CA ARG A 139 0.27 -9.37 15.84
C ARG A 139 0.94 -9.47 14.46
N ALA A 140 1.65 -10.56 14.19
CA ALA A 140 2.37 -10.78 12.95
C ALA A 140 1.56 -11.62 11.96
N TYR A 141 1.94 -11.48 10.69
CA TYR A 141 1.40 -12.26 9.58
C TYR A 141 2.55 -12.88 8.81
N TYR A 142 2.37 -14.13 8.41
CA TYR A 142 3.30 -14.83 7.53
C TYR A 142 2.55 -15.58 6.43
N TRP A 143 3.27 -15.85 5.36
CA TRP A 143 2.77 -16.57 4.20
C TRP A 143 3.44 -17.93 4.12
N THR A 144 2.66 -18.98 3.97
CA THR A 144 3.16 -20.34 3.77
C THR A 144 2.97 -20.76 2.32
N LEU A 145 4.02 -21.29 1.72
CA LEU A 145 3.96 -21.90 0.41
C LEU A 145 3.09 -23.17 0.44
N PRO A 146 2.39 -23.49 -0.67
CA PRO A 146 1.64 -24.74 -0.77
C PRO A 146 2.54 -25.99 -0.68
N LYS A 147 3.83 -25.87 -1.05
CA LYS A 147 4.87 -26.88 -0.87
C LYS A 147 6.22 -26.19 -0.59
N PRO A 148 7.11 -26.78 0.23
CA PRO A 148 8.45 -26.23 0.46
C PRO A 148 9.19 -26.00 -0.85
N MET A 149 9.88 -24.85 -0.97
CA MET A 149 10.67 -24.44 -2.15
C MET A 149 9.89 -24.41 -3.48
N LYS A 150 8.56 -24.47 -3.44
CA LYS A 150 7.77 -24.36 -4.67
C LYS A 150 7.71 -22.91 -5.13
N ASP A 151 8.10 -22.69 -6.38
CA ASP A 151 7.87 -21.43 -7.07
C ASP A 151 6.37 -21.19 -7.24
N VAL A 152 5.93 -20.00 -6.86
CA VAL A 152 4.56 -19.55 -6.97
C VAL A 152 4.53 -18.28 -7.82
N ARG A 153 3.70 -18.27 -8.87
CA ARG A 153 3.48 -17.09 -9.72
C ARG A 153 2.06 -16.59 -9.53
N ILE A 154 1.92 -15.31 -9.20
CA ILE A 154 0.63 -14.62 -9.03
C ILE A 154 0.48 -13.40 -9.95
N LEU A 155 1.53 -13.10 -10.71
CA LEU A 155 1.62 -12.13 -11.80
C LEU A 155 2.19 -12.87 -13.01
#